data_AF-A0A933VZE5-F1
#
_entry.id   AF-A0A933VZE5-F1
#
_cell.length_a   1.000
_cell.length_b   1.000
_cell.length_c   1.000
_cell.angle_alpha   90.00
_cell.angle_beta   90.00
_cell.angle_gamma   90.00
#
_symmetry.space_group_name_H-M   'P 1'
#
loop_
_entity.id
_entity.type
_entity.pdbx_description
1 polymer ?
#
loop_
_entity_poly.entity_id
_entity_poly.type
_entity_poly.pdbx_seq_one_letter_code
_entity_poly.pdbx_strand_id
1 'polypeptide(L)'
;MTKKLSPGKAPWDKIAEKVRMKLPPDVILGPALGEDAALIKIGGETWAVASDPITFTSKGAGKLSVIVNANDIVVRGARPLYYIVVVLVSPEAADEEYVGMLLDEIRETCETLGVALIGGHTEVSPGLPQTVIVGTMLGKVMGRPITTGGLRDGDLVGMTKWAGLEGTSILLSEFGERLREIHGPAAFREAEEILKRDWLSVVPEATIAAACPYVSALHDVTEGGVGEALYEMARASGRFVSVDADRVPMLSATKLICSDLGMSPFGLIGSGSLLVGCAREGKEELEKALAGRGIPFFWIGEAEAARDELSTTLARFERDEILRARLLEGIEACVLDMDGTLIDSDYDWLSIRAALDVKGVSILDDLNGLEGEERERKWAKLREIEHAATLAARLKPGARELLELLARKGIKTALVTNNSDVNVAYLLEEFKLEFGVVITRDSGLYKPSGAPVSEAARRLGASPGRTLCVGDSLYDILSCREADCRWACILFDKNNRVSPHADICFPDIERFMRYLTIVL
;
A
#
# COMPACT_ATOMS: atom_id res chain seq x y z
N MET A 1 -7.97 -22.87 11.81
CA MET A 1 -7.76 -21.48 12.29
C MET A 1 -8.60 -20.55 11.43
N THR A 2 -9.38 -19.65 12.01
CA THR A 2 -10.11 -18.61 11.27
C THR A 2 -9.08 -17.65 10.67
N LYS A 3 -9.08 -17.51 9.34
CA LYS A 3 -8.19 -16.57 8.64
C LYS A 3 -8.59 -15.15 9.04
N LYS A 4 -7.73 -14.46 9.79
CA LYS A 4 -7.96 -13.05 10.17
C LYS A 4 -7.97 -12.18 8.92
N LEU A 5 -8.81 -11.14 8.92
CA LEU A 5 -8.73 -10.09 7.91
C LEU A 5 -7.48 -9.26 8.17
N SER A 6 -6.90 -8.73 7.11
CA SER A 6 -5.78 -7.80 7.21
C SER A 6 -6.29 -6.36 7.31
N PRO A 7 -5.46 -5.42 7.79
CA PRO A 7 -5.78 -3.99 7.78
C PRO A 7 -6.12 -3.47 6.36
N GLY A 8 -7.04 -2.51 6.29
CA GLY A 8 -7.59 -1.92 5.05
C GLY A 8 -9.06 -2.24 4.82
N LYS A 9 -9.59 -1.96 3.62
CA LYS A 9 -10.97 -2.24 3.23
C LYS A 9 -11.35 -3.71 3.47
N ALA A 10 -12.47 -3.92 4.16
CA ALA A 10 -13.04 -5.25 4.32
C ALA A 10 -13.52 -5.80 2.96
N PRO A 11 -13.36 -7.12 2.69
CA PRO A 11 -13.68 -7.68 1.39
C PRO A 11 -15.19 -7.69 1.15
N TRP A 12 -15.69 -6.66 0.44
CA TRP A 12 -17.13 -6.44 0.21
C TRP A 12 -17.86 -7.68 -0.32
N ASP A 13 -17.28 -8.37 -1.30
CA ASP A 13 -17.86 -9.59 -1.90
C ASP A 13 -18.14 -10.71 -0.86
N LYS A 14 -17.47 -10.68 0.29
CA LYS A 14 -17.66 -11.64 1.38
C LYS A 14 -18.67 -11.17 2.43
N ILE A 15 -18.91 -9.87 2.54
CA ILE A 15 -19.75 -9.26 3.60
C ILE A 15 -21.07 -8.68 3.07
N ALA A 16 -21.21 -8.44 1.76
CA ALA A 16 -22.38 -7.80 1.16
C ALA A 16 -23.69 -8.49 1.54
N GLU A 17 -23.73 -9.82 1.48
CA GLU A 17 -24.93 -10.61 1.85
C GLU A 17 -25.31 -10.48 3.33
N LYS A 18 -24.37 -10.09 4.22
CA LYS A 18 -24.66 -9.88 5.65
C LYS A 18 -25.37 -8.57 5.95
N VAL A 19 -25.19 -7.57 5.10
CA VAL A 19 -25.81 -6.24 5.25
C VAL A 19 -27.02 -6.06 4.33
N ARG A 20 -27.25 -7.01 3.43
CA ARG A 20 -28.38 -7.00 2.50
C ARG A 20 -29.70 -7.07 3.25
N MET A 21 -30.53 -6.05 3.06
CA MET A 21 -31.89 -5.99 3.61
C MET A 21 -32.88 -5.45 2.58
N LYS A 22 -34.17 -5.71 2.81
CA LYS A 22 -35.23 -5.07 2.04
C LYS A 22 -35.31 -3.60 2.43
N LEU A 23 -34.85 -2.73 1.55
CA LEU A 23 -34.87 -1.29 1.77
C LEU A 23 -36.28 -0.72 1.57
N PRO A 24 -36.69 0.27 2.38
CA PRO A 24 -37.96 0.96 2.19
C PRO A 24 -37.92 1.85 0.93
N PRO A 25 -39.09 2.21 0.35
CA PRO A 25 -39.16 2.90 -0.95
C PRO A 25 -38.55 4.31 -1.00
N ASP A 26 -38.37 4.93 0.16
CA ASP A 26 -37.72 6.21 0.34
C ASP A 26 -36.19 6.12 0.27
N VAL A 27 -35.59 4.94 0.35
CA VAL A 27 -34.15 4.74 0.08
C VAL A 27 -33.95 4.58 -1.43
N ILE A 28 -33.30 5.58 -2.03
CA ILE A 28 -32.96 5.62 -3.46
C ILE A 28 -31.68 4.81 -3.73
N LEU A 29 -30.67 4.94 -2.86
CA LEU A 29 -29.40 4.23 -2.91
C LEU A 29 -29.05 3.74 -1.51
N GLY A 30 -28.85 2.44 -1.37
CA GLY A 30 -28.41 1.78 -0.14
C GLY A 30 -26.99 1.25 -0.23
N PRO A 31 -26.59 0.33 0.67
CA PRO A 31 -25.24 -0.23 0.69
C PRO A 31 -24.91 -0.99 -0.61
N ALA A 32 -23.84 -0.57 -1.29
CA ALA A 32 -23.35 -1.19 -2.51
C ALA A 32 -21.84 -0.96 -2.66
N LEU A 33 -21.18 -1.77 -3.49
CA LEU A 33 -19.74 -1.65 -3.74
C LEU A 33 -19.43 -0.32 -4.45
N GLY A 34 -18.48 0.46 -3.91
CA GLY A 34 -18.01 1.71 -4.50
C GLY A 34 -19.00 2.88 -4.41
N GLU A 35 -20.03 2.78 -3.56
CA GLU A 35 -20.96 3.88 -3.31
C GLU A 35 -20.63 4.55 -1.97
N ASP A 36 -20.25 5.82 -2.03
CA ASP A 36 -19.69 6.60 -0.90
C ASP A 36 -20.76 7.06 0.10
N ALA A 37 -22.01 7.18 -0.35
CA ALA A 37 -23.09 7.67 0.49
C ALA A 37 -24.45 7.10 0.08
N ALA A 38 -25.29 6.85 1.08
CA ALA A 38 -26.69 6.48 0.86
C ALA A 38 -27.49 7.69 0.37
N LEU A 39 -28.51 7.44 -0.46
CA LEU A 39 -29.47 8.45 -0.90
C LEU A 39 -30.85 8.10 -0.38
N ILE A 40 -31.47 9.01 0.37
CA ILE A 40 -32.78 8.80 1.00
C ILE A 40 -33.72 10.00 0.77
N LYS A 41 -35.02 9.75 0.71
CA LYS A 41 -36.05 10.78 0.60
C LYS A 41 -36.60 11.17 1.97
N ILE A 42 -36.42 12.44 2.35
CA ILE A 42 -36.96 13.00 3.58
C ILE A 42 -37.78 14.23 3.22
N GLY A 43 -39.07 14.23 3.57
CA GLY A 43 -39.95 15.38 3.31
C GLY A 43 -40.10 15.74 1.82
N GLY A 44 -39.94 14.76 0.92
CA GLY A 44 -39.97 14.97 -0.54
C GLY A 44 -38.63 15.41 -1.15
N GLU A 45 -37.61 15.66 -0.34
CA GLU A 45 -36.28 16.04 -0.77
C GLU A 45 -35.32 14.85 -0.73
N THR A 46 -34.31 14.84 -1.59
CA THR A 46 -33.28 13.79 -1.57
C THR A 46 -32.09 14.24 -0.74
N TRP A 47 -31.67 13.38 0.18
CA TRP A 47 -30.56 13.57 1.09
C TRP A 47 -29.49 12.52 0.86
N ALA A 48 -28.23 12.95 0.89
CA ALA A 48 -27.08 12.07 0.98
C ALA A 48 -26.69 11.90 2.46
N VAL A 49 -26.33 10.68 2.86
CA VAL A 49 -25.87 10.34 4.21
C VAL A 49 -24.64 9.44 4.11
N ALA A 50 -23.55 9.86 4.73
CA ALA A 50 -22.27 9.15 4.74
C ALA A 50 -21.71 9.07 6.16
N SER A 51 -20.88 8.06 6.42
CA SER A 51 -20.12 7.94 7.66
C SER A 51 -18.78 7.31 7.37
N ASP A 52 -17.71 8.04 7.67
CA ASP A 52 -16.34 7.61 7.43
C ASP A 52 -15.44 7.88 8.66
N PRO A 53 -14.65 6.89 9.13
CA PRO A 53 -13.68 7.06 10.20
C PRO A 53 -12.28 7.56 9.75
N ILE A 54 -11.65 8.38 10.59
CA ILE A 54 -10.22 8.69 10.50
C ILE A 54 -9.44 7.79 11.46
N THR A 55 -8.53 6.98 10.91
CA THR A 55 -7.78 5.96 11.67
C THR A 55 -6.26 5.97 11.48
N PHE A 56 -5.70 6.76 10.54
CA PHE A 56 -4.29 6.65 10.14
C PHE A 56 -3.38 7.78 10.63
N THR A 57 -3.93 8.90 11.09
CA THR A 57 -3.15 10.06 11.54
C THR A 57 -3.76 10.65 12.80
N SER A 58 -2.90 11.13 13.69
CA SER A 58 -3.30 11.95 14.84
C SER A 58 -3.22 13.46 14.53
N LYS A 59 -2.47 13.86 13.50
CA LYS A 59 -2.24 15.25 13.13
C LYS A 59 -3.25 15.69 12.08
N GLY A 60 -3.98 16.77 12.35
CA GLY A 60 -5.06 17.24 11.47
C GLY A 60 -6.25 16.30 11.40
N ALA A 61 -6.35 15.34 12.33
CA ALA A 61 -7.37 14.29 12.29
C ALA A 61 -8.79 14.85 12.45
N GLY A 62 -8.95 15.92 13.24
CA GLY A 62 -10.22 16.62 13.39
C GLY A 62 -10.66 17.24 12.07
N LYS A 63 -9.75 17.95 11.41
CA LYS A 63 -9.98 18.54 10.09
C LYS A 63 -10.33 17.49 9.02
N LEU A 64 -9.54 16.41 8.95
CA LEU A 64 -9.78 15.33 8.00
C LEU A 64 -11.15 14.67 8.19
N SER A 65 -11.59 14.49 9.44
CA SER A 65 -12.89 13.85 9.73
C SER A 65 -14.05 14.59 9.08
N VAL A 66 -13.99 15.92 9.04
CA VAL A 66 -15.00 16.76 8.39
C VAL A 66 -14.83 16.72 6.87
N ILE A 67 -13.60 16.85 6.37
CA ILE A 67 -13.32 16.92 4.93
C ILE A 67 -13.70 15.62 4.21
N VAL A 68 -13.30 14.46 4.73
CA VAL A 68 -13.58 13.16 4.11
C VAL A 68 -15.09 12.92 4.06
N ASN A 69 -15.78 13.09 5.18
CA ASN A 69 -17.24 12.96 5.19
C ASN A 69 -17.95 13.99 4.30
N ALA A 70 -17.39 15.20 4.12
CA ALA A 70 -17.94 16.18 3.18
C ALA A 70 -17.73 15.76 1.72
N ASN A 71 -16.59 15.13 1.41
CA ASN A 71 -16.26 14.61 0.10
C ASN A 71 -17.29 13.54 -0.34
N ASP A 72 -17.60 12.56 0.53
CA ASP A 72 -18.62 11.53 0.28
C ASP A 72 -20.00 12.10 -0.06
N ILE A 73 -20.34 13.23 0.55
CA ILE A 73 -21.61 13.90 0.34
C ILE A 73 -21.63 14.64 -1.00
N VAL A 74 -20.58 15.40 -1.33
CA VAL A 74 -20.58 16.21 -2.56
C VAL A 74 -20.50 15.39 -3.84
N VAL A 75 -19.89 14.20 -3.80
CA VAL A 75 -19.87 13.30 -4.96
C VAL A 75 -21.26 12.76 -5.32
N ARG A 76 -22.25 12.94 -4.45
CA ARG A 76 -23.67 12.66 -4.74
C ARG A 76 -24.42 13.82 -5.40
N GLY A 77 -23.75 14.95 -5.65
CA GLY A 77 -24.39 16.21 -6.02
C GLY A 77 -25.15 16.86 -4.86
N ALA A 78 -24.80 16.50 -3.62
CA ALA A 78 -25.38 17.07 -2.41
C ALA A 78 -24.52 18.17 -1.81
N ARG A 79 -25.16 19.16 -1.22
CA ARG A 79 -24.52 20.17 -0.39
C ARG A 79 -24.41 19.62 1.05
N PRO A 80 -23.21 19.51 1.63
CA PRO A 80 -23.02 19.21 3.05
C PRO A 80 -23.73 20.23 3.93
N LEU A 81 -24.46 19.78 4.97
CA LEU A 81 -25.23 20.67 5.85
C LEU A 81 -25.02 20.36 7.33
N TYR A 82 -25.01 19.09 7.72
CA TYR A 82 -24.97 18.68 9.12
C TYR A 82 -23.90 17.62 9.36
N TYR A 83 -23.14 17.78 10.43
CA TYR A 83 -22.11 16.84 10.86
C TYR A 83 -22.34 16.41 12.31
N ILE A 84 -22.21 15.11 12.57
CA ILE A 84 -22.20 14.51 13.90
C ILE A 84 -20.95 13.65 14.00
N VAL A 85 -20.28 13.65 15.16
CA VAL A 85 -18.96 13.02 15.30
C VAL A 85 -18.81 12.23 16.58
N VAL A 86 -18.19 11.05 16.49
CA VAL A 86 -17.77 10.25 17.64
C VAL A 86 -16.25 10.27 17.73
N VAL A 87 -15.69 10.76 18.83
CA VAL A 87 -14.25 10.84 19.08
C VAL A 87 -13.87 9.81 20.16
N LEU A 88 -13.19 8.75 19.76
CA LEU A 88 -12.67 7.71 20.64
C LEU A 88 -11.17 7.96 20.86
N VAL A 89 -10.80 8.51 22.00
CA VAL A 89 -9.44 8.93 22.32
C VAL A 89 -8.65 7.76 22.90
N SER A 90 -7.42 7.53 22.43
CA SER A 90 -6.56 6.52 23.03
C SER A 90 -6.10 6.94 24.43
N PRO A 91 -5.97 6.03 25.40
CA PRO A 91 -5.56 6.39 26.76
C PRO A 91 -4.18 7.05 26.82
N GLU A 92 -3.28 6.71 25.89
CA GLU A 92 -1.94 7.28 25.79
C GLU A 92 -1.94 8.76 25.37
N ALA A 93 -2.96 9.20 24.62
CA ALA A 93 -3.08 10.57 24.13
C ALA A 93 -4.17 11.38 24.88
N ALA A 94 -4.77 10.82 25.92
CA ALA A 94 -5.98 11.34 26.56
C ALA A 94 -5.72 12.51 27.53
N ASP A 95 -5.15 13.60 27.04
CA ASP A 95 -5.06 14.87 27.77
C ASP A 95 -6.04 15.93 27.22
N GLU A 96 -6.35 16.93 28.06
CA GLU A 96 -7.35 17.96 27.75
C GLU A 96 -6.95 18.84 26.56
N GLU A 97 -5.65 19.08 26.38
CA GLU A 97 -5.13 19.92 25.29
C GLU A 97 -5.32 19.22 23.94
N TYR A 98 -4.98 17.94 23.85
CA TYR A 98 -5.16 17.12 22.66
C TYR A 98 -6.63 16.99 22.28
N VAL A 99 -7.51 16.69 23.24
CA VAL A 99 -8.96 16.62 22.97
C VAL A 99 -9.50 17.98 22.52
N GLY A 100 -9.11 19.07 23.20
CA GLY A 100 -9.50 20.42 22.83
C GLY A 100 -9.08 20.78 21.40
N MET A 101 -7.83 20.52 21.05
CA MET A 101 -7.28 20.72 19.71
C MET A 101 -8.09 19.98 18.64
N LEU A 102 -8.42 18.70 18.85
CA LEU A 102 -9.21 17.92 17.88
C LEU A 102 -10.60 18.52 17.67
N LEU A 103 -11.27 18.95 18.75
CA LEU A 103 -12.60 19.54 18.68
C LEU A 103 -12.57 20.92 18.01
N ASP A 104 -11.54 21.72 18.23
CA ASP A 104 -11.34 22.99 17.53
C ASP A 104 -11.09 22.78 16.04
N GLU A 105 -10.24 21.83 15.64
CA GLU A 105 -10.03 21.48 14.24
C GLU A 105 -11.36 21.09 13.55
N ILE A 106 -12.18 20.27 14.22
CA ILE A 106 -13.51 19.88 13.71
C ILE A 106 -14.41 21.11 13.54
N ARG A 107 -14.53 21.94 14.59
CA ARG A 107 -15.38 23.13 14.61
C ARG A 107 -14.99 24.09 13.50
N GLU A 108 -13.72 24.47 13.42
CA GLU A 108 -13.20 25.43 12.45
C GLU A 108 -13.35 24.92 11.00
N THR A 109 -13.17 23.62 10.79
CA THR A 109 -13.38 23.01 9.46
C THR A 109 -14.86 23.00 9.08
N CYS A 110 -15.76 22.70 10.03
CA CYS A 110 -17.19 22.82 9.81
C CYS A 110 -17.61 24.26 9.45
N GLU A 111 -17.11 25.25 10.19
CA GLU A 111 -17.34 26.67 9.93
C GLU A 111 -16.86 27.08 8.53
N THR A 112 -15.66 26.62 8.14
CA THR A 112 -15.05 26.89 6.82
C THR A 112 -15.89 26.32 5.67
N LEU A 113 -16.45 25.12 5.83
CA LEU A 113 -17.29 24.47 4.82
C LEU A 113 -18.77 24.91 4.88
N GLY A 114 -19.15 25.71 5.87
CA GLY A 114 -20.54 26.11 6.11
C GLY A 114 -21.43 24.94 6.54
N VAL A 115 -20.85 23.97 7.24
CA VAL A 115 -21.53 22.79 7.81
C VAL A 115 -21.78 23.04 9.29
N ALA A 116 -22.96 22.63 9.80
CA ALA A 116 -23.26 22.71 11.21
C ALA A 116 -22.84 21.43 11.94
N LEU A 117 -21.96 21.54 12.93
CA LEU A 117 -21.72 20.48 13.92
C LEU A 117 -22.92 20.42 14.86
N ILE A 118 -23.72 19.35 14.77
CA ILE A 118 -25.03 19.24 15.44
C ILE A 118 -25.05 18.27 16.63
N GLY A 119 -23.94 17.60 16.93
CA GLY A 119 -23.82 16.72 18.08
C GLY A 119 -22.63 15.77 17.98
N GLY A 120 -22.57 14.82 18.91
CA GLY A 120 -21.52 13.81 18.92
C GLY A 120 -21.37 13.08 20.25
N HIS A 121 -20.30 12.30 20.36
CA HIS A 121 -19.85 11.63 21.59
C HIS A 121 -18.32 11.68 21.68
N THR A 122 -17.77 11.96 22.85
CA THR A 122 -16.32 11.97 23.09
C THR A 122 -16.00 11.09 24.28
N GLU A 123 -15.09 10.15 24.12
CA GLU A 123 -14.75 9.17 25.15
C GLU A 123 -13.28 8.75 25.08
N VAL A 124 -12.65 8.64 26.25
CA VAL A 124 -11.36 7.95 26.39
C VAL A 124 -11.61 6.45 26.43
N SER A 125 -11.20 5.75 25.36
CA SER A 125 -11.56 4.35 25.14
C SER A 125 -10.42 3.40 25.54
N PRO A 126 -10.60 2.50 26.53
CA PRO A 126 -9.55 1.60 26.96
C PRO A 126 -9.17 0.59 25.86
N GLY A 127 -7.87 0.29 25.75
CA GLY A 127 -7.35 -0.70 24.79
C GLY A 127 -7.26 -0.21 23.35
N LEU A 128 -7.53 1.08 23.10
CA LEU A 128 -7.40 1.67 21.78
C LEU A 128 -5.93 2.12 21.55
N PRO A 129 -5.24 1.61 20.52
CA PRO A 129 -3.83 1.93 20.27
C PRO A 129 -3.61 3.36 19.76
N GLN A 130 -4.64 3.99 19.20
CA GLN A 130 -4.59 5.34 18.64
C GLN A 130 -6.00 5.94 18.57
N THR A 131 -6.13 7.25 18.71
CA THR A 131 -7.41 7.96 18.60
C THR A 131 -8.10 7.67 17.26
N VAL A 132 -9.43 7.44 17.31
CA VAL A 132 -10.30 7.23 16.14
C VAL A 132 -11.41 8.26 16.16
N ILE A 133 -11.63 8.93 15.03
CA ILE A 133 -12.74 9.88 14.87
C ILE A 133 -13.69 9.31 13.83
N VAL A 134 -14.96 9.08 14.19
CA VAL A 134 -15.99 8.60 13.27
C VAL A 134 -16.95 9.73 12.97
N GLY A 135 -16.89 10.23 11.74
CA GLY A 135 -17.82 11.25 11.27
C GLY A 135 -19.10 10.64 10.72
N THR A 136 -20.18 11.38 10.76
CA THR A 136 -21.37 11.13 9.94
C THR A 136 -21.87 12.46 9.43
N MET A 137 -22.09 12.55 8.13
CA MET A 137 -22.52 13.78 7.48
C MET A 137 -23.83 13.58 6.72
N LEU A 138 -24.64 14.63 6.74
CA LEU A 138 -25.88 14.71 5.99
C LEU A 138 -25.81 15.92 5.06
N GLY A 139 -26.20 15.72 3.82
CA GLY A 139 -26.29 16.77 2.81
C GLY A 139 -27.55 16.66 1.97
N LYS A 140 -27.96 17.79 1.41
CA LYS A 140 -29.15 17.87 0.55
C LYS A 140 -28.74 17.89 -0.90
N VAL A 141 -29.31 17.00 -1.72
CA VAL A 141 -29.10 16.99 -3.18
C VAL A 141 -29.69 18.28 -3.78
N MET A 142 -28.84 19.05 -4.47
CA MET A 142 -29.22 20.38 -4.99
C MET A 142 -29.83 20.32 -6.40
N GLY A 143 -29.66 19.20 -7.10
CA GLY A 143 -30.17 18.97 -8.45
C GLY A 143 -30.61 17.52 -8.64
N ARG A 144 -30.05 16.85 -9.65
CA ARG A 144 -30.20 15.40 -9.76
C ARG A 144 -29.18 14.69 -8.85
N PRO A 145 -29.52 13.53 -8.29
CA PRO A 145 -28.51 12.70 -7.64
C PRO A 145 -27.48 12.24 -8.68
N ILE A 146 -26.24 12.15 -8.23
CA ILE A 146 -25.13 11.57 -8.98
C ILE A 146 -24.66 10.34 -8.21
N THR A 147 -24.26 9.30 -8.94
CA THR A 147 -23.77 8.06 -8.35
C THR A 147 -22.44 7.67 -8.95
N THR A 148 -21.66 6.89 -8.22
CA THR A 148 -20.42 6.31 -8.74
C THR A 148 -20.74 5.41 -9.93
N GLY A 149 -21.82 4.63 -9.86
CA GLY A 149 -22.28 3.78 -10.96
C GLY A 149 -22.95 4.49 -12.14
N GLY A 150 -22.93 5.82 -12.20
CA GLY A 150 -23.63 6.59 -13.24
C GLY A 150 -22.97 6.58 -14.63
N LEU A 151 -21.77 6.01 -14.75
CA LEU A 151 -20.92 6.03 -15.94
C LEU A 151 -21.57 5.32 -17.15
N ARG A 152 -21.45 5.93 -18.34
CA ARG A 152 -22.07 5.48 -19.58
C ARG A 152 -21.03 5.18 -20.65
N ASP A 153 -21.42 4.41 -21.65
CA ASP A 153 -20.56 4.06 -22.78
C ASP A 153 -20.13 5.34 -23.52
N GLY A 154 -18.82 5.51 -23.72
CA GLY A 154 -18.24 6.66 -24.40
C GLY A 154 -18.01 7.89 -23.52
N ASP A 155 -18.41 7.85 -22.24
CA ASP A 155 -18.07 8.91 -21.27
C ASP A 155 -16.55 9.01 -21.13
N LEU A 156 -16.06 10.24 -21.03
CA LEU A 156 -14.69 10.53 -20.65
C LEU A 156 -14.54 10.38 -19.13
N VAL A 157 -13.39 9.87 -18.69
CA VAL A 157 -13.01 9.82 -17.28
C VAL A 157 -11.91 10.84 -17.03
N GLY A 158 -12.21 11.80 -16.16
CA GLY A 158 -11.30 12.86 -15.76
C GLY A 158 -10.97 12.79 -14.27
N MET A 159 -9.87 13.44 -13.89
CA MET A 159 -9.38 13.52 -12.52
C MET A 159 -9.00 14.97 -12.18
N THR A 160 -9.42 15.45 -11.01
CA THR A 160 -8.91 16.70 -10.45
C THR A 160 -7.61 16.50 -9.67
N LYS A 161 -6.77 17.53 -9.63
CA LYS A 161 -5.56 17.61 -8.79
C LYS A 161 -4.54 16.49 -9.07
N TRP A 162 -4.10 15.73 -8.06
CA TRP A 162 -2.97 14.79 -8.16
C TRP A 162 -3.21 13.52 -7.36
N ALA A 163 -2.83 12.37 -7.92
CA ALA A 163 -2.91 11.09 -7.22
C ALA A 163 -1.97 11.05 -6.01
N GLY A 164 -2.43 10.40 -4.92
CA GLY A 164 -1.66 10.21 -3.70
C GLY A 164 -1.37 11.49 -2.92
N LEU A 165 -2.19 12.55 -3.08
CA LEU A 165 -1.96 13.86 -2.47
C LEU A 165 -1.93 13.78 -0.93
N GLU A 166 -2.94 13.14 -0.32
CA GLU A 166 -2.99 12.93 1.12
C GLU A 166 -1.79 12.10 1.61
N GLY A 167 -1.53 10.95 0.97
CA GLY A 167 -0.42 10.09 1.36
C GLY A 167 0.93 10.79 1.25
N THR A 168 1.12 11.63 0.23
CA THR A 168 2.32 12.47 0.10
C THR A 168 2.44 13.44 1.28
N SER A 169 1.33 14.04 1.71
CA SER A 169 1.31 14.93 2.88
C SER A 169 1.68 14.22 4.17
N ILE A 170 1.08 13.05 4.42
CA ILE A 170 1.37 12.22 5.59
C ILE A 170 2.84 11.82 5.61
N LEU A 171 3.35 11.27 4.51
CA LEU A 171 4.73 10.80 4.40
C LEU A 171 5.75 11.93 4.54
N LEU A 172 5.46 13.14 4.02
CA LEU A 172 6.31 14.31 4.24
C LEU A 172 6.25 14.83 5.68
N SER A 173 5.09 14.72 6.35
CA SER A 173 4.98 15.10 7.76
C SER A 173 5.71 14.12 8.67
N GLU A 174 5.68 12.82 8.38
CA GLU A 174 6.28 11.78 9.21
C GLU A 174 7.77 11.56 8.91
N PHE A 175 8.15 11.58 7.64
CA PHE A 175 9.49 11.21 7.18
C PHE A 175 10.25 12.35 6.49
N GLY A 176 9.71 13.57 6.48
CA GLY A 176 10.23 14.70 5.71
C GLY A 176 11.68 15.07 6.02
N GLU A 177 12.15 14.92 7.26
CA GLU A 177 13.55 15.18 7.61
C GLU A 177 14.49 14.21 6.87
N ARG A 178 14.28 12.91 7.06
CA ARG A 178 15.05 11.84 6.40
C ARG A 178 14.97 11.92 4.88
N LEU A 179 13.78 12.20 4.34
CA LEU A 179 13.60 12.38 2.89
C LEU A 179 14.43 13.56 2.35
N ARG A 180 14.49 14.69 3.07
CA ARG A 180 15.29 15.86 2.68
C ARG A 180 16.80 15.63 2.84
N GLU A 181 17.23 14.80 3.79
CA GLU A 181 18.64 14.40 3.89
C GLU A 181 19.09 13.57 2.68
N ILE A 182 18.23 12.68 2.19
CA ILE A 182 18.53 11.80 1.04
C ILE A 182 18.49 12.57 -0.29
N HIS A 183 17.43 13.35 -0.53
CA HIS A 183 17.17 13.95 -1.86
C HIS A 183 17.42 15.46 -1.93
N GLY A 184 17.71 16.08 -0.79
CA GLY A 184 17.79 17.53 -0.65
C GLY A 184 16.39 18.20 -0.55
N PRO A 185 16.30 19.37 0.10
CA PRO A 185 15.03 20.07 0.28
C PRO A 185 14.38 20.52 -1.03
N ALA A 186 15.19 20.73 -2.08
CA ALA A 186 14.72 21.17 -3.39
C ALA A 186 13.74 20.18 -4.04
N ALA A 187 13.87 18.88 -3.76
CA ALA A 187 13.02 17.83 -4.33
C ALA A 187 11.56 17.92 -3.87
N PHE A 188 11.30 18.55 -2.73
CA PHE A 188 9.98 18.56 -2.09
C PHE A 188 9.28 19.92 -2.11
N ARG A 189 9.94 20.99 -2.57
CA ARG A 189 9.39 22.36 -2.54
C ARG A 189 8.05 22.50 -3.25
N GLU A 190 7.90 21.88 -4.43
CA GLU A 190 6.64 21.90 -5.18
C GLU A 190 5.49 21.31 -4.34
N ALA A 191 5.72 20.12 -3.77
CA ALA A 191 4.72 19.45 -2.97
C ALA A 191 4.41 20.23 -1.69
N GLU A 192 5.41 20.77 -1.00
CA GLU A 192 5.22 21.59 0.19
C GLU A 192 4.39 22.85 -0.09
N GLU A 193 4.61 23.54 -1.22
CA GLU A 193 3.79 24.70 -1.61
C GLU A 193 2.33 24.32 -1.94
N ILE A 194 2.14 23.19 -2.63
CA ILE A 194 0.80 22.69 -2.95
C ILE A 194 0.08 22.27 -1.66
N LEU A 195 0.74 21.57 -0.76
CA LEU A 195 0.16 21.07 0.49
C LEU A 195 -0.15 22.16 1.51
N LYS A 196 0.40 23.37 1.38
CA LYS A 196 -0.03 24.55 2.15
C LYS A 196 -1.43 25.02 1.79
N ARG A 197 -1.94 24.65 0.62
CA ARG A 197 -3.31 24.93 0.20
C ARG A 197 -4.24 23.83 0.69
N ASP A 198 -5.49 24.18 0.95
CA ASP A 198 -6.49 23.23 1.44
C ASP A 198 -7.08 22.36 0.32
N TRP A 199 -6.22 21.58 -0.33
CA TRP A 199 -6.60 20.77 -1.49
C TRP A 199 -7.21 19.42 -1.15
N LEU A 200 -7.26 19.03 0.13
CA LEU A 200 -7.84 17.74 0.55
C LEU A 200 -9.38 17.72 0.42
N SER A 201 -10.02 18.88 0.36
CA SER A 201 -11.45 18.97 0.06
C SER A 201 -11.71 18.93 -1.45
N VAL A 202 -12.66 18.09 -1.87
CA VAL A 202 -13.18 18.08 -3.25
C VAL A 202 -14.50 18.85 -3.39
N VAL A 203 -15.00 19.48 -2.32
CA VAL A 203 -16.26 20.23 -2.32
C VAL A 203 -16.34 21.25 -3.45
N PRO A 204 -15.30 22.08 -3.72
CA PRO A 204 -15.37 23.07 -4.81
C PRO A 204 -15.55 22.43 -6.18
N GLU A 205 -14.71 21.47 -6.56
CA GLU A 205 -14.78 20.82 -7.87
C GLU A 205 -16.00 19.91 -8.05
N ALA A 206 -16.41 19.19 -7.01
CA ALA A 206 -17.57 18.31 -7.06
C ALA A 206 -18.85 19.13 -7.21
N THR A 207 -18.95 20.29 -6.55
CA THR A 207 -20.07 21.22 -6.74
C THR A 207 -20.15 21.73 -8.18
N ILE A 208 -19.00 22.07 -8.79
CA ILE A 208 -18.92 22.53 -10.18
C ILE A 208 -19.32 21.40 -11.14
N ALA A 209 -18.76 20.21 -10.95
CA ALA A 209 -19.03 19.05 -11.78
C ALA A 209 -20.50 18.62 -11.67
N ALA A 210 -21.07 18.61 -10.47
CA ALA A 210 -22.46 18.25 -10.25
C ALA A 210 -23.47 19.23 -10.87
N ALA A 211 -23.08 20.49 -11.07
CA ALA A 211 -23.89 21.48 -11.78
C ALA A 211 -23.87 21.30 -13.31
N CYS A 212 -22.87 20.58 -13.85
CA CYS A 212 -22.76 20.33 -15.29
C CYS A 212 -23.72 19.19 -15.71
N PRO A 213 -24.66 19.44 -16.65
CA PRO A 213 -25.68 18.44 -17.01
C PRO A 213 -25.10 17.17 -17.62
N TYR A 214 -23.88 17.25 -18.19
CA TYR A 214 -23.20 16.16 -18.87
C TYR A 214 -22.40 15.22 -17.94
N VAL A 215 -22.25 15.55 -16.66
CA VAL A 215 -21.49 14.73 -15.69
C VAL A 215 -22.31 13.53 -15.22
N SER A 216 -21.96 12.34 -15.64
CA SER A 216 -22.73 11.12 -15.38
C SER A 216 -22.39 10.47 -14.04
N ALA A 217 -21.12 10.56 -13.61
CA ALA A 217 -20.62 9.93 -12.39
C ALA A 217 -19.59 10.82 -11.69
N LEU A 218 -19.54 10.69 -10.37
CA LEU A 218 -18.54 11.31 -9.50
C LEU A 218 -18.13 10.28 -8.45
N HIS A 219 -16.85 10.31 -8.08
CA HIS A 219 -16.30 9.46 -7.03
C HIS A 219 -15.00 10.09 -6.54
N ASP A 220 -14.81 10.22 -5.24
CA ASP A 220 -13.58 10.75 -4.68
C ASP A 220 -12.51 9.66 -4.56
N VAL A 221 -11.26 10.10 -4.49
CA VAL A 221 -10.12 9.19 -4.41
C VAL A 221 -9.64 9.14 -2.96
N THR A 222 -9.87 8.04 -2.26
CA THR A 222 -9.50 7.87 -0.83
C THR A 222 -8.57 6.68 -0.62
N GLU A 223 -8.96 5.66 0.17
CA GLU A 223 -8.16 4.46 0.49
C GLU A 223 -7.99 3.58 -0.75
N GLY A 224 -6.75 3.17 -1.02
CA GLY A 224 -6.39 2.41 -2.22
C GLY A 224 -6.13 3.31 -3.44
N GLY A 225 -6.18 4.63 -3.26
CA GLY A 225 -5.79 5.62 -4.25
C GLY A 225 -6.63 5.59 -5.53
N VAL A 226 -6.07 6.17 -6.59
CA VAL A 226 -6.76 6.29 -7.90
C VAL A 226 -7.03 4.93 -8.53
N GLY A 227 -6.20 3.92 -8.24
CA GLY A 227 -6.38 2.56 -8.77
C GLY A 227 -7.65 1.89 -8.22
N GLU A 228 -7.88 1.93 -6.91
CA GLU A 228 -9.10 1.37 -6.32
C GLU A 228 -10.34 2.20 -6.68
N ALA A 229 -10.24 3.53 -6.68
CA ALA A 229 -11.36 4.40 -7.08
C ALA A 229 -11.82 4.15 -8.53
N LEU A 230 -10.88 3.95 -9.47
CA LEU A 230 -11.21 3.57 -10.85
C LEU A 230 -11.87 2.19 -10.92
N TYR A 231 -11.39 1.24 -10.12
CA TYR A 231 -11.99 -0.09 -10.01
C TYR A 231 -13.42 -0.03 -9.47
N GLU A 232 -13.66 0.75 -8.41
CA GLU A 232 -14.97 0.99 -7.80
C GLU A 232 -15.93 1.66 -8.80
N MET A 233 -15.47 2.67 -9.53
CA MET A 233 -16.26 3.31 -10.59
C MET A 233 -16.64 2.34 -11.72
N ALA A 234 -15.69 1.52 -12.19
CA ALA A 234 -15.94 0.50 -13.21
C ALA A 234 -16.95 -0.56 -12.72
N ARG A 235 -16.79 -1.03 -11.48
CA ARG A 235 -17.66 -2.04 -10.87
C ARG A 235 -19.07 -1.52 -10.62
N ALA A 236 -19.21 -0.35 -10.01
CA ALA A 236 -20.51 0.25 -9.70
C ALA A 236 -21.32 0.53 -10.97
N SER A 237 -20.66 0.91 -12.07
CA SER A 237 -21.32 1.20 -13.36
C SER A 237 -21.53 -0.04 -14.25
N GLY A 238 -20.86 -1.14 -13.95
CA GLY A 238 -20.82 -2.33 -14.82
C GLY A 238 -20.18 -2.02 -16.17
N ARG A 239 -19.13 -1.19 -16.18
CA ARG A 239 -18.39 -0.78 -17.39
C ARG A 239 -16.93 -1.15 -17.33
N PHE A 240 -16.29 -1.14 -18.49
CA PHE A 240 -14.84 -1.16 -18.56
C PHE A 240 -14.33 0.28 -18.59
N VAL A 241 -13.27 0.59 -17.84
CA VAL A 241 -12.65 1.91 -17.83
C VAL A 241 -11.22 1.76 -18.33
N SER A 242 -10.93 2.30 -19.52
CA SER A 242 -9.58 2.36 -20.06
C SER A 242 -8.89 3.63 -19.58
N VAL A 243 -7.66 3.48 -19.06
CA VAL A 243 -6.90 4.59 -18.47
C VAL A 243 -5.51 4.64 -19.07
N ASP A 244 -5.10 5.83 -19.45
CA ASP A 244 -3.73 6.15 -19.81
C ASP A 244 -2.95 6.53 -18.54
N ALA A 245 -2.13 5.58 -18.06
CA ALA A 245 -1.36 5.74 -16.83
C ALA A 245 -0.43 6.96 -16.85
N ASP A 246 0.09 7.34 -18.03
CA ASP A 246 0.99 8.49 -18.17
C ASP A 246 0.26 9.84 -18.03
N ARG A 247 -1.07 9.84 -18.19
CA ARG A 247 -1.91 11.04 -18.05
C ARG A 247 -2.42 11.25 -16.64
N VAL A 248 -2.24 10.28 -15.73
CA VAL A 248 -2.63 10.43 -14.32
C VAL A 248 -1.68 11.43 -13.64
N PRO A 249 -2.18 12.59 -13.18
CA PRO A 249 -1.34 13.63 -12.60
C PRO A 249 -0.79 13.18 -11.25
N MET A 250 0.51 13.37 -11.03
CA MET A 250 1.19 13.04 -9.77
C MET A 250 2.27 14.08 -9.50
N LEU A 251 2.49 14.43 -8.23
CA LEU A 251 3.60 15.30 -7.87
C LEU A 251 4.93 14.55 -8.02
N SER A 252 5.99 15.30 -8.32
CA SER A 252 7.35 14.74 -8.40
C SER A 252 7.74 14.06 -7.08
N ALA A 253 7.39 14.68 -5.96
CA ALA A 253 7.57 14.13 -4.62
C ALA A 253 6.82 12.81 -4.41
N THR A 254 5.58 12.69 -4.90
CA THR A 254 4.78 11.46 -4.79
C THR A 254 5.49 10.29 -5.46
N LYS A 255 5.94 10.50 -6.71
CA LYS A 255 6.67 9.46 -7.47
C LYS A 255 7.97 9.06 -6.77
N LEU A 256 8.71 10.04 -6.27
CA LEU A 256 9.99 9.83 -5.58
C LEU A 256 9.81 9.03 -4.29
N ILE A 257 8.92 9.48 -3.41
CA ILE A 257 8.63 8.82 -2.12
C ILE A 257 8.10 7.41 -2.35
N CYS A 258 7.16 7.24 -3.29
CA CYS A 258 6.63 5.91 -3.60
C CYS A 258 7.74 4.96 -4.08
N SER A 259 8.64 5.45 -4.94
CA SER A 259 9.79 4.65 -5.41
C SER A 259 10.72 4.22 -4.27
N ASP A 260 11.00 5.10 -3.30
CA ASP A 260 11.86 4.76 -2.16
C ASP A 260 11.18 3.80 -1.19
N LEU A 261 9.86 3.90 -1.04
CA LEU A 261 9.09 3.06 -0.11
C LEU A 261 8.57 1.77 -0.73
N GLY A 262 8.91 1.49 -2.00
CA GLY A 262 8.42 0.32 -2.73
C GLY A 262 6.89 0.32 -2.90
N MET A 263 6.31 1.52 -2.99
CA MET A 263 4.87 1.75 -3.16
C MET A 263 4.52 2.03 -4.63
N SER A 264 3.30 1.67 -5.02
CA SER A 264 2.67 2.20 -6.23
C SER A 264 1.96 3.53 -5.93
N PRO A 265 2.24 4.62 -6.67
CA PRO A 265 1.52 5.88 -6.48
C PRO A 265 0.04 5.79 -6.85
N PHE A 266 -0.36 4.77 -7.62
CA PHE A 266 -1.78 4.51 -7.93
C PHE A 266 -2.57 4.00 -6.72
N GLY A 267 -1.89 3.34 -5.77
CA GLY A 267 -2.49 2.74 -4.58
C GLY A 267 -2.34 3.58 -3.31
N LEU A 268 -1.73 4.76 -3.41
CA LEU A 268 -1.46 5.62 -2.27
C LEU A 268 -2.70 6.46 -1.94
N ILE A 269 -3.06 6.54 -0.65
CA ILE A 269 -4.21 7.29 -0.15
C ILE A 269 -4.32 8.69 -0.77
N GLY A 270 -5.47 8.98 -1.36
CA GLY A 270 -5.58 10.02 -2.38
C GLY A 270 -6.46 11.23 -2.05
N SER A 271 -6.97 11.36 -0.81
CA SER A 271 -8.02 12.35 -0.51
C SER A 271 -7.69 13.73 -1.06
N GLY A 272 -8.71 14.40 -1.60
CA GLY A 272 -8.56 15.68 -2.30
C GLY A 272 -8.56 15.60 -3.81
N SER A 273 -8.62 14.40 -4.41
CA SER A 273 -8.84 14.25 -5.85
C SER A 273 -10.21 13.67 -6.15
N LEU A 274 -10.80 14.09 -7.26
CA LEU A 274 -12.13 13.69 -7.72
C LEU A 274 -12.03 13.03 -9.09
N LEU A 275 -12.62 11.84 -9.23
CA LEU A 275 -12.90 11.23 -10.53
C LEU A 275 -14.25 11.71 -11.05
N VAL A 276 -14.29 12.05 -12.34
CA VAL A 276 -15.47 12.57 -13.02
C VAL A 276 -15.73 11.78 -14.30
N GLY A 277 -16.91 11.15 -14.38
CA GLY A 277 -17.47 10.63 -15.63
C GLY A 277 -18.28 11.71 -16.33
N CYS A 278 -18.00 12.00 -17.60
CA CYS A 278 -18.67 13.07 -18.34
C CYS A 278 -18.84 12.73 -19.82
N ALA A 279 -20.01 13.02 -20.38
CA ALA A 279 -20.25 12.91 -21.82
C ALA A 279 -19.31 13.86 -22.60
N ARG A 280 -18.91 13.46 -23.81
CA ARG A 280 -17.93 14.22 -24.63
C ARG A 280 -18.40 15.64 -24.94
N GLU A 281 -19.70 15.85 -25.05
CA GLU A 281 -20.35 17.13 -25.28
C GLU A 281 -20.10 18.13 -24.14
N GLY A 282 -19.96 17.64 -22.92
CA GLY A 282 -19.69 18.46 -21.73
C GLY A 282 -18.23 18.76 -21.47
N LYS A 283 -17.32 18.26 -22.31
CA LYS A 283 -15.87 18.34 -22.10
C LYS A 283 -15.39 19.78 -21.89
N GLU A 284 -15.64 20.65 -22.87
CA GLU A 284 -15.15 22.04 -22.86
C GLU A 284 -15.82 22.86 -21.74
N GLU A 285 -17.10 22.60 -21.47
CA GLU A 285 -17.85 23.28 -20.42
C GLU A 285 -17.25 22.99 -19.04
N LEU A 286 -17.00 21.71 -18.76
CA LEU A 286 -16.42 21.28 -17.48
C LEU A 286 -14.99 21.78 -17.31
N GLU A 287 -14.14 21.65 -18.33
CA GLU A 287 -12.76 22.17 -18.33
C GLU A 287 -12.74 23.67 -18.00
N LYS A 288 -13.59 24.45 -18.67
CA LYS A 288 -13.66 25.90 -18.46
C LYS A 288 -14.17 26.25 -17.06
N ALA A 289 -15.16 25.53 -16.55
CA ALA A 289 -15.73 25.78 -15.23
C ALA A 289 -14.72 25.51 -14.11
N LEU A 290 -13.96 24.41 -14.20
CA LEU A 290 -12.90 24.05 -13.25
C LEU A 290 -11.70 25.01 -13.35
N ALA A 291 -11.26 25.33 -14.57
CA ALA A 291 -10.18 26.30 -14.81
C ALA A 291 -10.52 27.69 -14.28
N GLY A 292 -11.79 28.13 -14.39
CA GLY A 292 -12.27 29.40 -13.84
C GLY A 292 -12.16 29.50 -12.31
N ARG A 293 -11.98 28.37 -11.61
CA ARG A 293 -11.72 28.30 -10.16
C ARG A 293 -10.28 27.89 -9.83
N GLY A 294 -9.42 27.76 -10.84
CA GLY A 294 -8.02 27.38 -10.67
C GLY A 294 -7.83 25.94 -10.21
N ILE A 295 -8.79 25.05 -10.48
CA ILE A 295 -8.71 23.63 -10.15
C ILE A 295 -8.02 22.89 -11.32
N PRO A 296 -6.87 22.24 -11.10
CA PRO A 296 -6.25 21.38 -12.12
C PRO A 296 -7.16 20.20 -12.45
N PHE A 297 -7.32 19.90 -13.74
CA PHE A 297 -8.18 18.83 -14.24
C PHE A 297 -7.59 18.17 -15.48
N PHE A 298 -7.64 16.84 -15.54
CA PHE A 298 -6.98 16.04 -16.56
C PHE A 298 -7.90 14.90 -17.00
N TRP A 299 -8.10 14.74 -18.31
CA TRP A 299 -8.74 13.55 -18.86
C TRP A 299 -7.73 12.40 -18.87
N ILE A 300 -8.03 11.34 -18.15
CA ILE A 300 -7.12 10.20 -17.93
C ILE A 300 -7.60 8.94 -18.65
N GLY A 301 -8.85 8.88 -19.08
CA GLY A 301 -9.41 7.66 -19.64
C GLY A 301 -10.80 7.84 -20.26
N GLU A 302 -11.41 6.71 -20.59
CA GLU A 302 -12.77 6.63 -21.12
C GLU A 302 -13.49 5.36 -20.67
N ALA A 303 -14.81 5.42 -20.66
CA ALA A 303 -15.69 4.32 -20.33
C ALA A 303 -16.12 3.58 -21.60
N GLU A 304 -16.05 2.26 -21.57
CA GLU A 304 -16.41 1.37 -22.65
C GLU A 304 -17.46 0.35 -22.18
N ALA A 305 -18.16 -0.25 -23.16
CA ALA A 305 -19.05 -1.35 -22.89
C ALA A 305 -18.32 -2.49 -22.14
N ALA A 306 -19.06 -3.20 -21.28
CA ALA A 306 -18.51 -4.34 -20.55
C ALA A 306 -17.92 -5.38 -21.52
N ARG A 307 -16.71 -5.87 -21.20
CA ARG A 307 -16.07 -6.97 -21.93
C ARG A 307 -16.30 -8.28 -21.16
N ASP A 308 -16.44 -9.40 -21.87
CA ASP A 308 -16.74 -10.73 -21.28
C ASP A 308 -15.67 -11.18 -20.26
N GLU A 309 -14.46 -10.64 -20.36
CA GLU A 309 -13.43 -10.71 -19.33
C GLU A 309 -13.10 -9.29 -18.84
N LEU A 310 -13.31 -9.03 -17.55
CA LEU A 310 -12.67 -7.92 -16.84
C LEU A 310 -11.16 -8.16 -16.85
N SER A 311 -10.47 -7.90 -17.97
CA SER A 311 -9.01 -7.85 -17.97
C SER A 311 -8.58 -6.58 -17.26
N THR A 312 -8.52 -6.62 -15.93
CA THR A 312 -7.97 -5.51 -15.15
C THR A 312 -6.46 -5.50 -15.37
N THR A 313 -5.97 -4.57 -16.21
CA THR A 313 -4.53 -4.30 -16.33
C THR A 313 -4.00 -3.46 -15.17
N LEU A 314 -4.87 -2.68 -14.52
CA LEU A 314 -4.56 -2.02 -13.24
C LEU A 314 -4.62 -3.04 -12.11
N ALA A 315 -3.55 -3.07 -11.31
CA ALA A 315 -3.51 -3.85 -10.07
C ALA A 315 -4.65 -3.40 -9.15
N ARG A 316 -5.28 -4.35 -8.46
CA ARG A 316 -6.25 -4.05 -7.41
C ARG A 316 -5.51 -3.58 -6.16
N PHE A 317 -5.97 -2.50 -5.55
CA PHE A 317 -5.38 -1.94 -4.33
C PHE A 317 -6.36 -2.15 -3.18
N GLU A 318 -6.58 -3.41 -2.80
CA GLU A 318 -7.44 -3.79 -1.66
C GLU A 318 -6.96 -3.19 -0.33
N ARG A 319 -5.73 -2.67 -0.30
CA ARG A 319 -5.12 -2.02 0.84
C ARG A 319 -4.38 -0.79 0.36
N ASP A 320 -4.36 0.22 1.21
CA ASP A 320 -3.58 1.41 0.95
C ASP A 320 -2.08 1.13 0.95
N GLU A 321 -1.39 1.64 -0.07
CA GLU A 321 0.05 1.49 -0.17
C GLU A 321 0.80 2.24 0.95
N ILE A 322 0.18 3.23 1.61
CA ILE A 322 0.80 3.94 2.75
C ILE A 322 1.20 3.00 3.88
N LEU A 323 0.51 1.86 4.03
CA LEU A 323 0.84 0.84 5.02
C LEU A 323 2.26 0.28 4.83
N ARG A 324 2.81 0.34 3.62
CA ARG A 324 4.20 -0.06 3.34
C ARG A 324 5.23 0.74 4.14
N ALA A 325 4.93 2.00 4.49
CA ALA A 325 5.80 2.82 5.34
C ALA A 325 5.89 2.31 6.78
N ARG A 326 4.88 1.55 7.23
CA ARG A 326 4.77 1.05 8.62
C ARG A 326 5.11 -0.43 8.79
N LEU A 327 5.41 -1.14 7.71
CA LEU A 327 5.60 -2.60 7.77
C LEU A 327 6.71 -2.99 8.76
N LEU A 328 7.80 -2.23 8.78
CA LEU A 328 8.96 -2.54 9.62
C LEU A 328 8.90 -1.91 11.02
N GLU A 329 7.79 -1.28 11.42
CA GLU A 329 7.65 -0.75 12.78
C GLU A 329 7.82 -1.87 13.82
N GLY A 330 8.83 -1.71 14.68
CA GLY A 330 9.12 -2.64 15.76
C GLY A 330 9.85 -3.92 15.35
N ILE A 331 10.46 -4.02 14.17
CA ILE A 331 11.33 -5.18 13.89
C ILE A 331 12.53 -5.24 14.86
N GLU A 332 12.96 -6.46 15.20
CA GLU A 332 14.08 -6.73 16.11
C GLU A 332 15.20 -7.52 15.41
N ALA A 333 14.85 -8.30 14.39
CA ALA A 333 15.77 -9.16 13.68
C ALA A 333 15.53 -9.17 12.17
N CYS A 334 16.63 -9.37 11.43
CA CYS A 334 16.65 -9.55 9.99
C CYS A 334 17.39 -10.87 9.67
N VAL A 335 16.69 -11.80 9.01
CA VAL A 335 17.25 -13.06 8.51
C VAL A 335 17.51 -12.88 7.03
N LEU A 336 18.77 -12.97 6.62
CA LEU A 336 19.19 -12.74 5.24
C LEU A 336 19.59 -14.07 4.59
N ASP A 337 19.27 -14.22 3.31
CA ASP A 337 19.92 -15.21 2.45
C ASP A 337 21.28 -14.70 1.96
N MET A 338 22.11 -15.63 1.49
CA MET A 338 23.43 -15.38 0.93
C MET A 338 23.37 -15.20 -0.59
N ASP A 339 23.17 -16.32 -1.28
CA ASP A 339 23.24 -16.45 -2.73
C ASP A 339 22.08 -15.67 -3.37
N GLY A 340 22.34 -14.83 -4.37
CA GLY A 340 21.30 -14.02 -5.04
C GLY A 340 20.84 -12.80 -4.25
N THR A 341 21.09 -12.77 -2.93
CA THR A 341 20.68 -11.68 -2.02
C THR A 341 21.86 -10.78 -1.64
N LEU A 342 22.94 -11.33 -1.08
CA LEU A 342 24.14 -10.59 -0.67
C LEU A 342 25.30 -10.76 -1.65
N ILE A 343 25.33 -11.88 -2.37
CA ILE A 343 26.35 -12.18 -3.39
C ILE A 343 25.69 -12.53 -4.72
N ASP A 344 26.38 -12.22 -5.81
CA ASP A 344 26.03 -12.73 -7.12
C ASP A 344 26.36 -14.22 -7.17
N SER A 345 25.32 -15.03 -7.38
CA SER A 345 25.43 -16.48 -7.49
C SER A 345 24.99 -16.89 -8.89
N ASP A 346 25.80 -16.58 -9.89
CA ASP A 346 25.60 -17.08 -11.26
C ASP A 346 25.92 -18.58 -11.31
N TYR A 347 25.08 -19.40 -10.68
CA TYR A 347 25.09 -20.83 -10.86
C TYR A 347 24.46 -21.16 -12.21
N ASP A 348 25.29 -21.57 -13.16
CA ASP A 348 24.80 -22.18 -14.39
C ASP A 348 24.24 -23.57 -14.08
N TRP A 349 22.98 -23.59 -13.62
CA TRP A 349 22.26 -24.80 -13.25
C TRP A 349 22.15 -25.80 -14.40
N LEU A 350 22.14 -25.34 -15.65
CA LEU A 350 22.13 -26.20 -16.82
C LEU A 350 23.47 -26.92 -16.96
N SER A 351 24.58 -26.21 -16.81
CA SER A 351 25.93 -26.80 -16.81
C SER A 351 26.16 -27.74 -15.62
N ILE A 352 25.65 -27.39 -14.43
CA ILE A 352 25.75 -28.27 -13.24
C ILE A 352 24.97 -29.57 -13.46
N ARG A 353 23.73 -29.48 -13.98
CA ARG A 353 22.91 -30.67 -14.28
C ARG A 353 23.54 -31.56 -15.34
N ALA A 354 24.10 -30.96 -16.39
CA ALA A 354 24.81 -31.69 -17.43
C ALA A 354 26.07 -32.38 -16.87
N ALA A 355 26.83 -31.72 -15.99
CA ALA A 355 28.04 -32.27 -15.39
C ALA A 355 27.76 -33.41 -14.39
N LEU A 356 26.61 -33.40 -13.72
CA LEU A 356 26.20 -34.40 -12.73
C LEU A 356 25.35 -35.55 -13.32
N ASP A 357 24.92 -35.43 -14.58
CA ASP A 357 24.01 -36.36 -15.25
C ASP A 357 22.76 -36.65 -14.40
N VAL A 358 22.06 -35.58 -14.03
CA VAL A 358 20.84 -35.57 -13.21
C VAL A 358 19.68 -35.00 -14.01
N LYS A 359 18.49 -35.61 -13.92
CA LYS A 359 17.34 -35.34 -14.80
C LYS A 359 16.06 -34.95 -14.04
N GLY A 360 16.03 -35.17 -12.72
CA GLY A 360 14.90 -34.85 -11.86
C GLY A 360 14.80 -33.37 -11.54
N VAL A 361 13.77 -32.98 -10.80
CA VAL A 361 13.45 -31.57 -10.55
C VAL A 361 14.45 -30.92 -9.57
N SER A 362 15.05 -31.69 -8.66
CA SER A 362 16.00 -31.23 -7.64
C SER A 362 17.31 -32.02 -7.75
N ILE A 363 18.44 -31.30 -7.89
CA ILE A 363 19.78 -31.91 -7.93
C ILE A 363 20.05 -32.63 -6.60
N LEU A 364 19.64 -32.05 -5.47
CA LEU A 364 19.86 -32.64 -4.15
C LEU A 364 19.05 -33.94 -3.96
N ASP A 365 17.81 -34.00 -4.43
CA ASP A 365 16.98 -35.20 -4.31
C ASP A 365 17.50 -36.32 -5.20
N ASP A 366 17.88 -35.99 -6.45
CA ASP A 366 18.51 -36.93 -7.38
C ASP A 366 19.80 -37.51 -6.78
N LEU A 367 20.63 -36.67 -6.14
CA LEU A 367 21.88 -37.12 -5.50
C LEU A 367 21.65 -37.89 -4.20
N ASN A 368 20.59 -37.59 -3.46
CA ASN A 368 20.22 -38.31 -2.24
C ASN A 368 19.63 -39.70 -2.53
N GLY A 369 19.01 -39.88 -3.70
CA GLY A 369 18.47 -41.17 -4.16
C GLY A 369 19.51 -42.17 -4.68
N LEU A 370 20.77 -41.77 -4.80
CA LEU A 370 21.87 -42.65 -5.22
C LEU A 370 22.49 -43.40 -4.03
N GLU A 371 23.11 -44.56 -4.28
CA GLU A 371 23.81 -45.35 -3.27
C GLU A 371 25.26 -45.65 -3.70
N GLY A 372 26.13 -45.94 -2.73
CA GLY A 372 27.51 -46.38 -2.97
C GLY A 372 28.44 -45.32 -3.60
N GLU A 373 29.46 -45.78 -4.32
CA GLU A 373 30.51 -44.93 -4.91
C GLU A 373 29.97 -43.89 -5.90
N GLU A 374 28.85 -44.17 -6.58
CA GLU A 374 28.26 -43.22 -7.52
C GLU A 374 27.74 -41.97 -6.82
N ARG A 375 27.09 -42.15 -5.65
CA ARG A 375 26.67 -41.04 -4.79
C ARG A 375 27.89 -40.22 -4.42
N GLU A 376 28.93 -40.84 -3.85
CA GLU A 376 30.12 -40.11 -3.40
C GLU A 376 30.80 -39.33 -4.53
N ARG A 377 30.91 -39.92 -5.73
CA ARG A 377 31.51 -39.28 -6.90
C ARG A 377 30.72 -38.05 -7.35
N LYS A 378 29.39 -38.16 -7.48
CA LYS A 378 28.56 -37.03 -7.94
C LYS A 378 28.47 -35.94 -6.88
N TRP A 379 28.42 -36.28 -5.59
CA TRP A 379 28.54 -35.30 -4.51
C TRP A 379 29.90 -34.59 -4.50
N ALA A 380 31.00 -35.31 -4.74
CA ALA A 380 32.32 -34.70 -4.88
C ALA A 380 32.38 -33.73 -6.07
N LYS A 381 31.78 -34.11 -7.20
CA LYS A 381 31.74 -33.24 -8.39
C LYS A 381 30.88 -31.99 -8.17
N LEU A 382 29.74 -32.12 -7.49
CA LEU A 382 28.91 -30.97 -7.13
C LEU A 382 29.71 -30.02 -6.22
N ARG A 383 30.39 -30.55 -5.19
CA ARG A 383 31.25 -29.74 -4.31
C ARG A 383 32.34 -28.99 -5.07
N GLU A 384 32.98 -29.61 -6.05
CA GLU A 384 34.00 -28.93 -6.88
C GLU A 384 33.41 -27.74 -7.65
N ILE A 385 32.23 -27.93 -8.25
CA ILE A 385 31.55 -26.87 -9.02
C ILE A 385 31.05 -25.75 -8.09
N GLU A 386 30.44 -26.10 -6.96
CA GLU A 386 30.00 -25.15 -5.93
C GLU A 386 31.19 -24.34 -5.37
N HIS A 387 32.33 -24.99 -5.14
CA HIS A 387 33.53 -24.31 -4.65
C HIS A 387 34.13 -23.37 -5.70
N ALA A 388 34.18 -23.78 -6.97
CA ALA A 388 34.62 -22.90 -8.05
C ALA A 388 33.71 -21.67 -8.23
N ALA A 389 32.39 -21.86 -8.14
CA ALA A 389 31.42 -20.77 -8.15
C ALA A 389 31.60 -19.83 -6.94
N THR A 390 31.84 -20.41 -5.75
CA THR A 390 32.13 -19.66 -4.52
C THR A 390 33.36 -18.77 -4.66
N LEU A 391 34.45 -19.27 -5.26
CA LEU A 391 35.66 -18.48 -5.52
C LEU A 391 35.44 -17.35 -6.55
N ALA A 392 34.47 -17.52 -7.44
CA ALA A 392 34.12 -16.53 -8.45
C ALA A 392 33.04 -15.54 -7.99
N ALA A 393 32.45 -15.77 -6.82
CA ALA A 393 31.37 -14.96 -6.28
C ALA A 393 31.79 -13.50 -6.12
N ARG A 394 30.82 -12.60 -6.25
CA ARG A 394 31.03 -11.16 -6.05
C ARG A 394 30.04 -10.66 -5.03
N LEU A 395 30.52 -9.82 -4.12
CA LEU A 395 29.66 -9.14 -3.18
C LEU A 395 28.77 -8.14 -3.93
N LYS A 396 27.45 -8.21 -3.70
CA LYS A 396 26.52 -7.26 -4.28
C LYS A 396 26.79 -5.84 -3.73
N PRO A 397 26.71 -4.80 -4.56
CA PRO A 397 26.86 -3.42 -4.10
C PRO A 397 25.91 -3.11 -2.93
N GLY A 398 26.44 -2.55 -1.84
CA GLY A 398 25.65 -2.19 -0.66
C GLY A 398 25.48 -3.30 0.38
N ALA A 399 25.92 -4.54 0.13
CA ALA A 399 25.70 -5.66 1.06
C ALA A 399 26.37 -5.45 2.43
N ARG A 400 27.58 -4.87 2.45
CA ARG A 400 28.27 -4.54 3.71
C ARG A 400 27.56 -3.40 4.43
N GLU A 401 27.24 -2.35 3.69
CA GLU A 401 26.57 -1.15 4.16
C GLU A 401 25.19 -1.48 4.74
N LEU A 402 24.49 -2.48 4.18
CA LEU A 402 23.23 -2.99 4.70
C LEU A 402 23.39 -3.58 6.10
N LEU A 403 24.39 -4.44 6.32
CA LEU A 403 24.65 -5.02 7.64
C LEU A 403 25.05 -3.94 8.64
N GLU A 404 25.86 -2.97 8.23
CA GLU A 404 26.24 -1.82 9.07
C GLU A 404 25.03 -0.93 9.42
N LEU A 405 24.11 -0.70 8.47
CA LEU A 405 22.87 0.02 8.71
C LEU A 405 21.98 -0.73 9.72
N LEU A 406 21.76 -2.03 9.52
CA LEU A 406 20.97 -2.86 10.43
C LEU A 406 21.57 -2.85 11.85
N ALA A 407 22.89 -2.98 11.97
CA ALA A 407 23.59 -2.90 13.25
C ALA A 407 23.43 -1.53 13.93
N ARG A 408 23.57 -0.42 13.19
CA ARG A 408 23.34 0.95 13.72
C ARG A 408 21.91 1.17 14.20
N LYS A 409 20.93 0.50 13.58
CA LYS A 409 19.51 0.51 13.99
C LYS A 409 19.21 -0.50 15.10
N GLY A 410 20.20 -1.23 15.62
CA GLY A 410 20.03 -2.21 16.68
C GLY A 410 19.30 -3.49 16.23
N ILE A 411 19.20 -3.73 14.92
CA ILE A 411 18.55 -4.91 14.37
C ILE A 411 19.55 -6.05 14.29
N LYS A 412 19.20 -7.17 14.92
CA LYS A 412 20.05 -8.35 14.96
C LYS A 412 20.00 -9.09 13.61
N THR A 413 21.14 -9.55 13.12
CA THR A 413 21.22 -10.21 11.81
C THR A 413 21.50 -11.71 11.96
N ALA A 414 20.84 -12.51 11.15
CA ALA A 414 21.18 -13.91 10.93
C ALA A 414 21.35 -14.21 9.43
N LEU A 415 22.25 -15.13 9.11
CA LEU A 415 22.40 -15.69 7.77
C LEU A 415 21.73 -17.07 7.73
N VAL A 416 20.77 -17.27 6.82
CA VAL A 416 20.11 -18.56 6.58
C VAL A 416 20.23 -18.92 5.11
N THR A 417 21.07 -19.90 4.80
CA THR A 417 21.40 -20.28 3.42
C THR A 417 21.39 -21.81 3.23
N ASN A 418 21.04 -22.26 2.03
CA ASN A 418 21.18 -23.66 1.61
C ASN A 418 22.60 -23.98 1.10
N ASN A 419 23.57 -23.10 1.32
CA ASN A 419 24.98 -23.32 1.03
C ASN A 419 25.66 -24.11 2.17
N SER A 420 26.86 -24.64 1.94
CA SER A 420 27.62 -25.44 2.91
C SER A 420 28.39 -24.59 3.91
N ASP A 421 28.72 -25.15 5.08
CA ASP A 421 29.56 -24.51 6.11
C ASP A 421 30.90 -24.03 5.53
N VAL A 422 31.53 -24.87 4.70
CA VAL A 422 32.85 -24.58 4.13
C VAL A 422 32.81 -23.37 3.21
N ASN A 423 31.83 -23.30 2.31
CA ASN A 423 31.70 -22.17 1.38
C ASN A 423 31.28 -20.90 2.12
N VAL A 424 30.33 -21.01 3.06
CA VAL A 424 29.86 -19.86 3.84
C VAL A 424 30.99 -19.27 4.68
N ALA A 425 31.77 -20.11 5.38
CA ALA A 425 32.92 -19.63 6.14
C ALA A 425 33.93 -18.87 5.27
N TYR A 426 34.25 -19.40 4.09
CA TYR A 426 35.13 -18.73 3.14
C TYR A 426 34.58 -17.37 2.68
N LEU A 427 33.30 -17.32 2.28
CA LEU A 427 32.67 -16.10 1.76
C LEU A 427 32.51 -15.02 2.84
N LEU A 428 32.19 -15.41 4.09
CA LEU A 428 32.12 -14.48 5.21
C LEU A 428 33.49 -13.87 5.51
N GLU A 429 34.57 -14.65 5.44
CA GLU A 429 35.94 -14.17 5.63
C GLU A 429 36.39 -13.26 4.48
N GLU A 430 36.24 -13.72 3.23
CA GLU A 430 36.62 -13.00 2.02
C GLU A 430 35.92 -11.63 1.95
N PHE A 431 34.60 -11.62 2.16
CA PHE A 431 33.80 -10.40 2.11
C PHE A 431 33.69 -9.68 3.44
N LYS A 432 34.31 -10.20 4.53
CA LYS A 432 34.29 -9.61 5.87
C LYS A 432 32.88 -9.24 6.32
N LEU A 433 31.97 -10.21 6.25
CA LEU A 433 30.58 -10.09 6.66
C LEU A 433 30.40 -10.76 8.02
N GLU A 434 29.65 -10.12 8.91
CA GLU A 434 29.41 -10.62 10.27
C GLU A 434 27.91 -10.74 10.56
N PHE A 435 27.53 -11.85 11.18
CA PHE A 435 26.16 -12.15 11.59
C PHE A 435 26.15 -12.63 13.03
N GLY A 436 25.09 -12.29 13.77
CA GLY A 436 24.89 -12.81 15.13
C GLY A 436 24.63 -14.32 15.14
N VAL A 437 24.04 -14.85 14.07
CA VAL A 437 23.74 -16.28 13.88
C VAL A 437 23.95 -16.67 12.42
N VAL A 438 24.52 -17.85 12.17
CA VAL A 438 24.64 -18.45 10.84
C VAL A 438 24.04 -19.84 10.88
N ILE A 439 23.16 -20.15 9.92
CA ILE A 439 22.56 -21.47 9.69
C ILE A 439 22.73 -21.83 8.22
N THR A 440 23.41 -22.94 8.00
CA THR A 440 23.71 -23.51 6.68
C THR A 440 22.95 -24.82 6.50
N ARG A 441 23.00 -25.41 5.30
CA ARG A 441 22.40 -26.73 5.04
C ARG A 441 22.99 -27.84 5.92
N ASP A 442 24.26 -27.69 6.32
CA ASP A 442 25.00 -28.72 7.06
C ASP A 442 24.54 -28.83 8.53
N SER A 443 23.75 -27.85 9.00
CA SER A 443 23.02 -27.93 10.28
C SER A 443 21.91 -28.99 10.30
N GLY A 444 21.54 -29.55 9.13
CA GLY A 444 20.39 -30.43 8.95
C GLY A 444 19.06 -29.69 8.76
N LEU A 445 19.07 -28.35 8.79
CA LEU A 445 17.92 -27.50 8.53
C LEU A 445 18.13 -26.76 7.19
N TYR A 446 17.14 -26.78 6.30
CA TYR A 446 17.25 -26.14 4.98
C TYR A 446 15.91 -25.63 4.45
N LYS A 447 15.97 -24.55 3.66
CA LYS A 447 14.80 -23.95 2.98
C LYS A 447 14.33 -24.92 1.87
N PRO A 448 13.01 -25.03 1.59
CA PRO A 448 11.94 -24.08 1.95
C PRO A 448 11.31 -24.30 3.33
N SER A 449 11.80 -25.24 4.16
CA SER A 449 11.26 -25.39 5.51
C SER A 449 11.45 -24.10 6.33
N GLY A 450 10.49 -23.76 7.19
CA GLY A 450 10.60 -22.66 8.15
C GLY A 450 11.53 -22.94 9.34
N ALA A 451 11.89 -24.21 9.59
CA ALA A 451 12.75 -24.62 10.70
C ALA A 451 14.09 -23.85 10.83
N PRO A 452 14.89 -23.64 9.76
CA PRO A 452 16.12 -22.84 9.87
C PRO A 452 15.84 -21.39 10.27
N VAL A 453 14.79 -20.75 9.74
CA VAL A 453 14.43 -19.37 10.10
C VAL A 453 13.95 -19.27 11.54
N SER A 454 13.12 -20.22 12.01
CA SER A 454 12.68 -20.29 13.40
C SER A 454 13.86 -20.48 14.36
N GLU A 455 14.83 -21.34 14.01
CA GLU A 455 16.03 -21.56 14.81
C GLU A 455 16.93 -20.31 14.83
N ALA A 456 17.05 -19.59 13.71
CA ALA A 456 17.76 -18.32 13.65
C ALA A 456 17.13 -17.29 14.58
N ALA A 457 15.82 -17.06 14.47
CA ALA A 457 15.09 -16.13 15.33
C ALA A 457 15.24 -16.48 16.83
N ARG A 458 15.15 -17.78 17.16
CA ARG A 458 15.34 -18.28 18.53
C ARG A 458 16.75 -17.97 19.05
N ARG A 459 17.80 -18.23 18.25
CA ARG A 459 19.19 -17.95 18.65
C ARG A 459 19.49 -16.45 18.77
N LEU A 460 18.84 -15.61 17.96
CA LEU A 460 18.91 -14.15 18.10
C LEU A 460 18.11 -13.63 19.31
N GLY A 461 17.23 -14.45 19.90
CA GLY A 461 16.32 -14.03 20.95
C GLY A 461 15.29 -13.01 20.45
N ALA A 462 14.84 -13.15 19.21
CA ALA A 462 13.81 -12.32 18.59
C ALA A 462 12.51 -13.13 18.39
N SER A 463 11.37 -12.45 18.46
CA SER A 463 10.09 -13.10 18.16
C SER A 463 9.86 -13.20 16.64
N PRO A 464 9.25 -14.29 16.13
CA PRO A 464 8.94 -14.41 14.70
C PRO A 464 8.13 -13.22 14.17
N GLY A 465 7.11 -12.78 14.91
CA GLY A 465 6.30 -11.61 14.59
C GLY A 465 7.05 -10.26 14.59
N ARG A 466 8.34 -10.23 14.94
CA ARG A 466 9.24 -9.05 14.86
C ARG A 466 10.50 -9.35 14.03
N THR A 467 10.47 -10.41 13.23
CA THR A 467 11.58 -10.84 12.36
C THR A 467 11.22 -10.63 10.89
N LEU A 468 12.11 -9.97 10.16
CA LEU A 468 12.06 -9.79 8.71
C LEU A 468 12.93 -10.85 8.04
N CYS A 469 12.44 -11.51 6.98
CA CYS A 469 13.28 -12.35 6.12
C CYS A 469 13.58 -11.61 4.81
N VAL A 470 14.83 -11.64 4.35
CA VAL A 470 15.29 -11.00 3.11
C VAL A 470 15.95 -12.05 2.24
N GLY A 471 15.44 -12.25 1.03
CA GLY A 471 15.96 -13.23 0.07
C GLY A 471 15.73 -12.78 -1.38
N ASP A 472 15.89 -13.70 -2.33
CA ASP A 472 15.61 -13.46 -3.75
C ASP A 472 14.64 -14.51 -4.35
N SER A 473 14.38 -15.59 -3.62
CA SER A 473 13.68 -16.77 -4.12
C SER A 473 12.33 -17.04 -3.44
N LEU A 474 11.52 -17.92 -4.05
CA LEU A 474 10.28 -18.40 -3.44
C LEU A 474 10.55 -19.19 -2.15
N TYR A 475 11.73 -19.81 -2.02
CA TYR A 475 12.08 -20.60 -0.84
C TYR A 475 12.24 -19.71 0.40
N ASP A 476 12.72 -18.49 0.23
CA ASP A 476 12.84 -17.51 1.32
C ASP A 476 11.46 -17.08 1.82
N ILE A 477 10.54 -16.84 0.89
CA ILE A 477 9.14 -16.51 1.21
C ILE A 477 8.50 -17.67 1.96
N LEU A 478 8.57 -18.89 1.43
CA LEU A 478 7.95 -20.06 2.06
C LEU A 478 8.52 -20.33 3.45
N SER A 479 9.83 -20.27 3.60
CA SER A 479 10.51 -20.47 4.88
C SER A 479 10.10 -19.39 5.89
N CYS A 480 10.05 -18.12 5.47
CA CYS A 480 9.56 -17.01 6.29
C CYS A 480 8.13 -17.25 6.78
N ARG A 481 7.23 -17.70 5.89
CA ARG A 481 5.81 -17.92 6.25
C ARG A 481 5.63 -19.09 7.18
N GLU A 482 6.31 -20.22 6.93
CA GLU A 482 6.22 -21.39 7.80
C GLU A 482 6.82 -21.11 9.18
N ALA A 483 7.81 -20.23 9.28
CA ALA A 483 8.39 -19.78 10.54
C ALA A 483 7.52 -18.77 11.32
N ASP A 484 6.34 -18.40 10.80
CA ASP A 484 5.48 -17.32 11.32
C ASP A 484 6.22 -15.97 11.45
N CYS A 485 7.23 -15.74 10.61
CA CYS A 485 7.93 -14.46 10.56
C CYS A 485 7.03 -13.37 9.96
N ARG A 486 7.21 -12.12 10.43
CA ARG A 486 6.28 -11.03 10.13
C ARG A 486 6.17 -10.74 8.64
N TRP A 487 7.30 -10.57 7.97
CA TRP A 487 7.37 -10.13 6.58
C TRP A 487 8.50 -10.81 5.80
N ALA A 488 8.23 -11.11 4.53
CA ALA A 488 9.21 -11.52 3.55
C ALA A 488 9.50 -10.38 2.57
N CYS A 489 10.76 -9.98 2.49
CA CYS A 489 11.30 -9.01 1.53
C CYS A 489 12.09 -9.75 0.45
N ILE A 490 11.86 -9.38 -0.81
CA ILE A 490 12.59 -9.94 -1.95
C ILE A 490 13.42 -8.87 -2.66
N LEU A 491 14.70 -9.15 -2.86
CA LEU A 491 15.63 -8.36 -3.66
C LEU A 491 15.75 -8.97 -5.07
N PHE A 492 15.73 -8.16 -6.14
CA PHE A 492 15.71 -8.72 -7.51
C PHE A 492 16.34 -7.84 -8.62
N ASP A 493 17.24 -8.39 -9.44
CA ASP A 493 17.96 -7.57 -10.42
C ASP A 493 17.16 -7.10 -11.65
N LYS A 494 16.03 -7.76 -12.01
CA LYS A 494 14.93 -7.33 -12.92
C LYS A 494 13.97 -8.50 -13.21
N ASN A 495 12.66 -8.22 -13.30
CA ASN A 495 11.61 -9.21 -13.66
C ASN A 495 11.54 -10.46 -12.75
N ASN A 496 11.31 -10.24 -11.46
CA ASN A 496 11.10 -11.35 -10.54
C ASN A 496 9.67 -11.90 -10.62
N ARG A 497 9.53 -13.18 -10.95
CA ARG A 497 8.25 -13.90 -10.94
C ARG A 497 7.74 -14.19 -9.53
N VAL A 498 8.58 -14.08 -8.50
CA VAL A 498 8.17 -14.33 -7.11
C VAL A 498 7.67 -13.08 -6.38
N SER A 499 7.83 -11.88 -6.96
CA SER A 499 7.39 -10.63 -6.35
C SER A 499 5.90 -10.59 -5.95
N PRO A 500 4.95 -11.23 -6.67
CA PRO A 500 3.55 -11.26 -6.24
C PRO A 500 3.31 -12.03 -4.93
N HIS A 501 4.29 -12.79 -4.45
CA HIS A 501 4.18 -13.62 -3.25
C HIS A 501 4.88 -13.01 -2.02
N ALA A 502 5.71 -11.99 -2.21
CA ALA A 502 6.42 -11.30 -1.15
C ALA A 502 5.59 -10.15 -0.57
N ASP A 503 5.87 -9.76 0.66
CA ASP A 503 5.21 -8.60 1.27
C ASP A 503 5.83 -7.29 0.76
N ILE A 504 7.15 -7.28 0.57
CA ILE A 504 7.94 -6.14 0.14
C ILE A 504 8.93 -6.60 -0.93
N CYS A 505 9.16 -5.78 -1.95
CA CYS A 505 10.13 -6.07 -3.00
C CYS A 505 10.94 -4.84 -3.35
N PHE A 506 12.25 -5.00 -3.51
CA PHE A 506 13.15 -3.97 -4.00
C PHE A 506 14.04 -4.52 -5.12
N PRO A 507 14.39 -3.72 -6.13
CA PRO A 507 15.23 -4.21 -7.21
C PRO A 507 16.69 -4.43 -6.80
N ASP A 508 17.14 -3.82 -5.70
CA ASP A 508 18.52 -3.93 -5.26
C ASP A 508 18.65 -3.58 -3.77
N ILE A 509 19.82 -3.88 -3.21
CA ILE A 509 20.15 -3.58 -1.81
C ILE A 509 20.13 -2.07 -1.55
N GLU A 510 20.50 -1.25 -2.53
CA GLU A 510 20.54 0.21 -2.39
C GLU A 510 19.14 0.79 -2.13
N ARG A 511 18.13 0.37 -2.91
CA ARG A 511 16.74 0.78 -2.68
C ARG A 511 16.22 0.26 -1.35
N PHE A 512 16.56 -0.96 -0.98
CA PHE A 512 16.17 -1.52 0.31
C PHE A 512 16.80 -0.74 1.48
N MET A 513 18.08 -0.36 1.39
CA MET A 513 18.72 0.50 2.37
C MET A 513 18.10 1.89 2.46
N ARG A 514 17.70 2.49 1.32
CA ARG A 514 16.94 3.75 1.34
C ARG A 514 15.63 3.60 2.10
N TYR A 515 14.85 2.57 1.80
CA TYR A 515 13.63 2.25 2.54
C TYR A 515 13.90 2.13 4.05
N LEU A 516 14.86 1.30 4.45
CA LEU A 516 15.25 1.12 5.85
C LEU A 516 15.66 2.43 6.52
N THR A 517 16.39 3.30 5.81
CA THR A 517 16.82 4.62 6.32
C THR A 517 15.64 5.54 6.57
N ILE A 518 14.58 5.44 5.76
CA ILE A 518 13.39 6.28 5.87
C ILE A 518 12.46 5.78 6.99
N VAL A 519 12.25 4.47 7.11
CA VAL A 519 11.19 3.93 8.00
C VAL A 519 11.70 3.52 9.40
N LEU A 520 12.99 3.25 9.56
CA LEU A 520 13.66 2.99 10.85
C LEU A 520 14.46 4.20 11.30
#